data_AF-A0A529SJ34-F1
#
_entry.id   AF-A0A529SJ34-F1
#
_cell.length_a   1.000
_cell.length_b   1.000
_cell.length_c   1.000
_cell.angle_alpha   90.00
_cell.angle_beta   90.00
_cell.angle_gamma   90.00
#
_symmetry.space_group_name_H-M   'P 1'
#
loop_
_entity.id
_entity.type
_entity.pdbx_description
1 polymer ?
#
loop_
_entity_poly.entity_id
_entity_poly.type
_entity_poly.pdbx_seq_one_letter_code
_entity_poly.pdbx_strand_id
1 'polypeptide(L)'
;MTTIKTRDRDAILQALAAGVVPKTGLRHVQVGRAAEVGALVRDIDRICDGGAAIRFVIGEYGAGKTFFLNLVRLVALERKCVTIHADLAPDRRIHATAGQARGLYAEAVRNMATRTRPDGGALPSVVERFVTDCIQEAGQAG
;
A
#
# COMPACT_ATOMS: atom_id res chain seq x y z
N MET A 1 -23.67 19.93 3.93
CA MET A 1 -23.37 18.49 3.90
C MET A 1 -23.07 18.10 2.46
N THR A 2 -21.83 17.71 2.13
CA THR A 2 -21.48 17.32 0.76
C THR A 2 -22.07 15.95 0.44
N THR A 3 -23.02 15.90 -0.49
CA THR A 3 -23.70 14.69 -0.95
C THR A 3 -22.70 13.71 -1.57
N ILE A 4 -22.60 12.49 -1.03
CA ILE A 4 -21.75 11.43 -1.57
C ILE A 4 -22.38 10.95 -2.88
N LYS A 5 -21.59 10.80 -3.95
CA LYS A 5 -22.08 10.26 -5.23
C LYS A 5 -22.63 8.85 -5.01
N THR A 6 -23.79 8.55 -5.61
CA THR A 6 -24.49 7.27 -5.46
C THR A 6 -23.58 6.06 -5.68
N ARG A 7 -22.75 6.10 -6.73
CA ARG A 7 -21.78 5.03 -7.04
C ARG A 7 -20.76 4.81 -5.92
N ASP A 8 -20.22 5.89 -5.36
CA ASP A 8 -19.24 5.79 -4.26
C ASP A 8 -19.89 5.25 -3.00
N ARG A 9 -21.13 5.70 -2.70
CA ARG A 9 -21.91 5.20 -1.57
C ARG A 9 -22.17 3.70 -1.68
N ASP A 10 -22.60 3.21 -2.84
CA ASP A 10 -22.94 1.80 -3.03
C ASP A 10 -21.67 0.93 -2.94
N ALA A 11 -20.54 1.40 -3.49
CA ALA A 11 -19.24 0.74 -3.35
C ALA A 11 -18.75 0.69 -1.89
N ILE A 12 -18.96 1.77 -1.12
CA ILE A 12 -18.67 1.80 0.32
C ILE A 12 -19.52 0.78 1.07
N LEU A 13 -20.84 0.76 0.82
CA LEU A 13 -21.75 -0.14 1.52
C LEU A 13 -21.46 -1.61 1.22
N GLN A 14 -21.18 -1.97 -0.04
CA GLN A 14 -20.79 -3.33 -0.42
C GLN A 14 -19.48 -3.76 0.24
N ALA A 15 -18.48 -2.88 0.26
CA ALA A 15 -17.20 -3.17 0.90
C ALA A 15 -17.37 -3.39 2.41
N LEU A 16 -18.11 -2.51 3.09
CA LEU A 16 -18.37 -2.65 4.54
C LEU A 16 -19.19 -3.90 4.86
N ALA A 17 -20.21 -4.23 4.07
CA ALA A 17 -21.01 -5.43 4.24
C ALA A 17 -20.18 -6.73 4.09
N ALA A 18 -19.15 -6.71 3.23
CA ALA A 18 -18.21 -7.81 3.05
C ALA A 18 -17.04 -7.79 4.06
N GLY A 19 -17.03 -6.85 5.02
CA GLY A 19 -15.94 -6.71 6.00
C GLY A 19 -14.61 -6.21 5.40
N VAL A 20 -14.65 -5.61 4.21
CA VAL A 20 -13.46 -5.12 3.49
C VAL A 20 -13.41 -3.59 3.45
N VAL A 21 -12.20 -3.04 3.33
CA VAL A 21 -11.99 -1.58 3.22
C VAL A 21 -12.56 -1.09 1.88
N PRO A 22 -13.46 -0.08 1.86
CA PRO A 22 -13.87 0.57 0.63
C PRO A 22 -12.67 1.09 -0.17
N LYS A 23 -12.53 0.65 -1.43
CA LYS A 23 -11.50 1.18 -2.36
C LYS A 23 -11.74 2.66 -2.69
N THR A 24 -12.99 3.13 -2.60
CA THR A 24 -13.41 4.52 -2.79
C THR A 24 -14.20 5.03 -1.59
N GLY A 25 -14.20 6.34 -1.35
CA GLY A 25 -15.06 6.95 -0.33
C GLY A 25 -14.70 6.69 1.14
N LEU A 26 -13.51 6.12 1.40
CA LEU A 26 -13.00 5.81 2.74
C LEU A 26 -13.00 7.01 3.70
N ARG A 27 -12.80 8.23 3.17
CA ARG A 27 -12.93 9.52 3.87
C ARG A 27 -14.28 9.73 4.56
N HIS A 28 -15.34 9.05 4.10
CA HIS A 28 -16.69 9.16 4.66
C HIS A 28 -16.94 8.17 5.81
N VAL A 29 -16.03 7.20 6.02
CA VAL A 29 -16.18 6.11 6.99
C VAL A 29 -15.08 6.20 8.05
N GLN A 30 -14.67 7.41 8.43
CA GLN A 30 -13.55 7.57 9.34
C GLN A 30 -13.92 7.10 10.75
N VAL A 31 -13.53 5.87 11.12
CA VAL A 31 -13.76 5.32 12.46
C VAL A 31 -12.44 5.31 13.25
N GLY A 32 -12.40 6.07 14.35
CA GLY A 32 -11.61 5.78 15.56
C GLY A 32 -10.08 5.85 15.55
N ARG A 33 -9.40 6.12 14.42
CA ARG A 33 -7.92 6.07 14.34
C ARG A 33 -7.25 7.28 13.70
N ALA A 34 -7.84 8.46 13.89
CA ALA A 34 -7.36 9.68 13.24
C ALA A 34 -5.91 10.00 13.60
N ALA A 35 -5.52 9.77 14.86
CA ALA A 35 -4.15 10.01 15.33
C ALA A 35 -3.14 9.05 14.68
N GLU A 36 -3.45 7.76 14.63
CA GLU A 36 -2.57 6.73 14.05
C GLU A 36 -2.43 6.89 12.54
N VAL A 37 -3.55 7.15 11.85
CA VAL A 37 -3.56 7.45 10.41
C VAL A 37 -2.75 8.72 10.14
N GLY A 38 -3.01 9.80 10.89
CA GLY A 38 -2.27 11.06 10.73
C GLY A 38 -0.77 10.88 10.97
N ALA A 39 -0.39 10.03 11.91
CA ALA A 39 1.00 9.68 12.12
C ALA A 39 1.59 8.94 10.91
N LEU A 40 0.91 7.97 10.31
CA LEU A 40 1.44 7.27 9.14
C LEU A 40 1.45 8.11 7.87
N VAL A 41 0.51 9.04 7.71
CA VAL A 41 0.56 10.03 6.64
C VAL A 41 1.86 10.85 6.73
N ARG A 42 2.23 11.31 7.93
CA ARG A 42 3.51 12.02 8.12
C ARG A 42 4.74 11.17 7.78
N ASP A 43 4.70 9.87 8.07
CA ASP A 43 5.80 8.97 7.70
C ASP A 43 5.87 8.76 6.18
N ILE A 44 4.73 8.62 5.50
CA ILE A 44 4.69 8.53 4.03
C ILE A 44 5.25 9.81 3.42
N ASP A 45 4.89 10.98 3.95
CA ASP A 45 5.38 12.27 3.46
C ASP A 45 6.90 12.36 3.60
N ARG A 46 7.44 11.95 4.76
CA ARG A 46 8.89 11.84 4.97
C ARG A 46 9.56 10.89 3.96
N ILE A 47 8.91 9.77 3.62
CA ILE A 47 9.43 8.81 2.63
C ILE A 47 9.44 9.43 1.23
N CYS A 48 8.39 10.18 0.87
CA CYS A 48 8.34 10.92 -0.40
C CYS A 48 9.47 11.96 -0.51
N ASP A 49 9.89 12.55 0.59
CA ASP A 49 10.99 13.52 0.66
C ASP A 49 12.39 12.85 0.70
N GLY A 50 12.49 11.54 0.45
CA GLY A 50 13.76 10.79 0.42
C GLY A 50 14.21 10.24 1.78
N GLY A 51 13.37 10.33 2.82
CA GLY A 51 13.63 9.74 4.12
C GLY A 51 13.22 8.26 4.24
N ALA A 52 13.39 7.71 5.43
CA ALA A 52 12.96 6.36 5.78
C ALA A 52 12.20 6.34 7.12
N ALA A 53 11.31 5.36 7.27
CA ALA A 53 10.56 5.13 8.50
C ALA A 53 10.26 3.64 8.70
N ILE A 54 10.18 3.21 9.96
CA ILE A 54 9.76 1.86 10.35
C ILE A 54 8.69 1.97 11.43
N ARG A 55 7.62 1.15 11.31
CA ARG A 55 6.48 1.14 12.22
C ARG A 55 6.10 -0.30 12.56
N PHE A 56 5.81 -0.54 13.83
CA PHE A 56 5.24 -1.80 14.31
C PHE A 56 3.80 -1.56 14.74
N VAL A 57 2.85 -2.24 14.11
CA VAL A 57 1.42 -2.16 14.44
C VAL A 57 1.06 -3.35 15.30
N ILE A 58 0.89 -3.13 16.61
CA ILE A 58 0.64 -4.16 17.62
C ILE A 58 -0.78 -4.00 18.17
N GLY A 59 -1.42 -5.12 18.49
CA GLY A 59 -2.76 -5.14 19.07
C GLY A 59 -3.36 -6.54 19.05
N GLU A 60 -4.52 -6.72 19.67
CA GLU A 60 -5.19 -8.01 19.79
C GLU A 60 -5.65 -8.59 18.43
N TYR A 61 -5.90 -9.90 18.40
CA TYR A 61 -6.53 -10.53 17.25
C TYR A 61 -7.91 -9.90 17.01
N GLY A 62 -8.27 -9.65 15.74
CA GLY A 62 -9.51 -8.94 15.41
C GLY A 62 -9.49 -7.42 15.61
N ALA A 63 -8.44 -6.83 16.18
CA ALA A 63 -8.32 -5.37 16.38
C ALA A 63 -8.14 -4.55 15.08
N GLY A 64 -8.42 -5.11 13.89
CA GLY A 64 -8.38 -4.39 12.62
C GLY A 64 -6.98 -4.04 12.10
N LYS A 65 -5.91 -4.74 12.54
CA LYS A 65 -4.53 -4.46 12.09
C LYS A 65 -4.36 -4.63 10.58
N THR A 66 -4.87 -5.71 10.00
CA THR A 66 -4.81 -5.97 8.55
C THR A 66 -5.56 -4.90 7.76
N PHE A 67 -6.75 -4.52 8.21
CA PHE A 67 -7.52 -3.40 7.66
C PHE A 67 -6.70 -2.11 7.68
N PHE A 68 -6.08 -1.79 8.82
CA PHE A 68 -5.27 -0.60 9.01
C PHE A 68 -4.05 -0.57 8.08
N LEU A 69 -3.31 -1.68 7.96
CA LEU A 69 -2.19 -1.78 7.01
C LEU A 69 -2.64 -1.60 5.55
N ASN A 70 -3.82 -2.10 5.19
CA ASN A 70 -4.37 -1.89 3.85
C ASN A 70 -4.77 -0.42 3.61
N LEU A 71 -5.33 0.27 4.61
CA LEU A 71 -5.61 1.71 4.53
C LEU A 71 -4.31 2.51 4.27
N VAL A 72 -3.24 2.18 4.98
CA VAL A 72 -1.93 2.84 4.82
C VAL A 72 -1.38 2.61 3.41
N ARG A 73 -1.52 1.40 2.89
CA ARG A 73 -1.18 1.07 1.50
C ARG A 73 -1.94 1.94 0.52
N LEU A 74 -3.25 2.10 0.68
CA LEU A 74 -4.06 2.97 -0.20
C LEU A 74 -3.60 4.43 -0.15
N VAL A 75 -3.30 4.95 1.04
CA VAL A 75 -2.78 6.32 1.19
C VAL A 75 -1.42 6.48 0.49
N ALA A 76 -0.51 5.52 0.62
CA ALA A 76 0.79 5.55 -0.05
C ALA A 76 0.65 5.56 -1.57
N LEU A 77 -0.29 4.76 -2.12
CA LEU A 77 -0.58 4.76 -3.56
C LEU A 77 -1.10 6.11 -4.05
N GLU A 78 -1.96 6.79 -3.27
CA GLU A 78 -2.43 8.15 -3.60
C GLU A 78 -1.30 9.17 -3.58
N ARG A 79 -0.31 9.00 -2.70
CA ARG A 79 0.95 9.79 -2.67
C ARG A 79 1.95 9.40 -3.77
N LYS A 80 1.54 8.59 -4.75
CA LYS A 80 2.36 8.10 -5.88
C LYS A 80 3.53 7.21 -5.44
N CYS A 81 3.51 6.66 -4.24
CA CYS A 81 4.48 5.66 -3.82
C CYS A 81 4.23 4.32 -4.52
N VAL A 82 5.30 3.53 -4.68
CA VAL A 82 5.21 2.10 -4.95
C VAL A 82 5.04 1.38 -3.62
N THR A 83 4.16 0.38 -3.57
CA THR A 83 3.97 -0.43 -2.36
C THR A 83 4.27 -1.90 -2.65
N ILE A 84 4.79 -2.60 -1.65
CA ILE A 84 5.00 -4.05 -1.65
C ILE A 84 4.43 -4.63 -0.36
N HIS A 85 3.85 -5.82 -0.41
CA HIS A 85 3.28 -6.46 0.77
C HIS A 85 3.33 -7.98 0.64
N ALA A 86 3.54 -8.65 1.77
CA ALA A 86 3.49 -10.10 1.86
C ALA A 86 3.10 -10.52 3.27
N ASP A 87 2.33 -11.58 3.36
CA ASP A 87 1.97 -12.19 4.64
C ASP A 87 3.03 -13.21 5.07
N LEU A 88 3.32 -13.22 6.37
CA LEU A 88 4.19 -14.23 6.96
C LEU A 88 3.41 -15.54 7.11
N ALA A 89 4.01 -16.63 6.66
CA ALA A 89 3.47 -17.98 6.74
C ALA A 89 4.59 -18.98 7.07
N PRO A 90 4.29 -20.24 7.43
CA PRO A 90 5.33 -21.23 7.73
C PRO A 90 6.38 -21.39 6.63
N ASP A 91 5.96 -21.29 5.37
CA ASP A 91 6.75 -21.35 4.14
C ASP A 91 7.24 -19.96 3.64
N ARG A 92 6.91 -18.87 4.35
CA ARG A 92 7.28 -17.50 3.97
C ARG A 92 7.68 -16.71 5.21
N ARG A 93 8.97 -16.71 5.53
CA ARG A 93 9.53 -16.08 6.75
C ARG A 93 10.75 -15.24 6.43
N ILE A 94 10.95 -14.17 7.20
CA ILE A 94 12.03 -13.19 7.00
C ILE A 94 13.42 -13.83 7.11
N HIS A 95 13.56 -14.81 8.02
CA HIS A 95 14.82 -15.51 8.25
C HIS A 95 14.60 -17.03 8.15
N ALA A 96 15.22 -17.65 7.15
CA ALA A 96 15.21 -19.09 6.93
C ALA A 96 16.36 -19.52 6.01
N THR A 97 16.89 -20.72 6.22
CA THR A 97 17.98 -21.30 5.42
C THR A 97 17.50 -22.13 4.23
N ALA A 98 16.23 -22.56 4.25
CA ALA A 98 15.65 -23.47 3.25
C ALA A 98 14.82 -22.76 2.16
N GLY A 99 15.25 -21.56 1.72
CA GLY A 99 14.59 -20.84 0.62
C GLY A 99 13.29 -20.10 0.97
N GLN A 100 12.77 -20.24 2.19
CA GLN A 100 11.51 -19.57 2.59
C GLN A 100 11.60 -18.04 2.59
N ALA A 101 12.79 -17.49 2.87
CA ALA A 101 13.05 -16.05 2.72
C ALA A 101 12.91 -15.60 1.27
N ARG A 102 13.45 -16.39 0.32
CA ARG A 102 13.27 -16.13 -1.12
C ARG A 102 11.80 -16.19 -1.51
N GLY A 103 11.04 -17.14 -0.96
CA GLY A 103 9.59 -17.24 -1.16
C GLY A 103 8.84 -15.98 -0.73
N LEU A 104 9.19 -15.43 0.44
CA LEU A 104 8.62 -14.19 0.96
C LEU A 104 8.92 -12.99 0.04
N TYR A 105 10.18 -12.81 -0.37
CA TYR A 105 10.55 -11.71 -1.29
C TYR A 105 9.89 -11.85 -2.66
N ALA A 106 9.84 -13.06 -3.21
CA ALA A 106 9.18 -13.30 -4.50
C ALA A 106 7.68 -12.94 -4.42
N GLU A 107 7.02 -13.27 -3.31
CA GLU A 107 5.63 -12.88 -3.06
C GLU A 107 5.47 -11.36 -2.91
N ALA A 108 6.34 -10.72 -2.13
CA ALA A 108 6.29 -9.27 -1.94
C ALA A 108 6.45 -8.50 -3.26
N VAL A 109 7.34 -8.98 -4.14
CA VAL A 109 7.57 -8.39 -5.47
C VAL A 109 6.40 -8.68 -6.41
N ARG A 110 5.81 -9.88 -6.40
CA ARG A 110 4.58 -10.17 -7.16
C ARG A 110 3.44 -9.23 -6.76
N ASN A 111 3.33 -8.95 -5.48
CA ASN A 111 2.32 -8.07 -4.89
C ASN A 111 2.68 -6.58 -4.99
N MET A 112 3.74 -6.22 -5.71
CA MET A 112 4.11 -4.83 -5.98
C MET A 112 2.97 -4.11 -6.70
N ALA A 113 2.56 -2.98 -6.15
CA ALA A 113 1.44 -2.20 -6.64
C ALA A 113 1.80 -0.72 -6.79
N THR A 114 1.20 -0.10 -7.80
CA THR A 114 1.25 1.34 -8.07
C THR A 114 -0.17 1.89 -8.13
N ARG A 115 -0.33 3.21 -8.15
CA ARG A 115 -1.65 3.85 -8.23
C ARG A 115 -2.46 3.39 -9.45
N THR A 116 -1.80 3.14 -10.57
CA THR A 116 -2.43 2.67 -11.82
C THR A 116 -2.67 1.16 -11.84
N ARG A 117 -2.00 0.41 -10.96
CA ARG A 117 -2.12 -1.05 -10.85
C ARG A 117 -2.15 -1.48 -9.37
N PRO A 118 -3.26 -1.23 -8.65
CA PRO A 118 -3.36 -1.41 -7.20
C PRO A 118 -3.44 -2.88 -6.74
N ASP A 119 -3.79 -3.79 -7.65
CA ASP A 119 -4.01 -5.22 -7.37
C ASP A 119 -2.73 -6.08 -7.55
N GLY A 120 -1.56 -5.47 -7.78
CA GLY A 120 -0.27 -6.17 -7.89
C GLY A 120 0.29 -6.27 -9.32
N GLY A 121 1.47 -6.88 -9.46
CA GLY A 121 2.14 -7.08 -10.75
C GLY A 121 2.66 -5.80 -11.41
N ALA A 122 2.96 -4.76 -10.62
CA ALA A 122 3.39 -3.46 -11.15
C ALA A 122 4.89 -3.40 -11.52
N LEU A 123 5.68 -4.42 -11.18
CA LEU A 123 7.13 -4.44 -11.43
C LEU A 123 7.51 -4.12 -12.89
N PRO A 124 6.90 -4.73 -13.93
CA PRO A 124 7.28 -4.42 -15.31
C PRO A 124 7.11 -2.93 -15.64
N SER A 125 5.99 -2.32 -15.23
CA SER A 125 5.70 -0.90 -15.48
C SER A 125 6.63 0.03 -14.71
N VAL A 126 7.07 -0.36 -13.51
CA VAL A 126 8.05 0.40 -12.73
C VAL A 126 9.42 0.36 -13.41
N VAL A 127 9.85 -0.82 -13.87
CA VAL A 127 11.14 -1.00 -14.55
C VAL A 127 11.16 -0.26 -15.90
N GLU A 128 10.11 -0.39 -16.69
CA GLU A 128 9.98 0.30 -17.99
C GLU A 128 10.07 1.82 -17.84
N ARG A 129 9.38 2.38 -16.85
CA ARG A 129 9.45 3.80 -16.54
C ARG A 129 10.86 4.21 -16.10
N PHE A 130 11.47 3.46 -15.20
CA PHE A 130 12.83 3.74 -14.72
C PHE A 130 13.84 3.76 -15.88
N VAL A 131 13.81 2.77 -16.76
CA VAL A 131 14.69 2.71 -17.93
C VAL A 131 14.46 3.91 -18.85
N THR A 132 13.19 4.29 -19.07
CA THR A 132 12.83 5.45 -19.88
C THR A 132 13.39 6.74 -19.29
N ASP A 133 13.23 6.94 -17.98
CA ASP A 133 13.72 8.12 -17.26
C ASP A 133 15.27 8.19 -17.36
N CYS A 134 15.98 7.07 -17.18
CA CYS A 134 17.44 7.01 -17.34
C CYS A 134 17.92 7.36 -18.77
N ILE A 135 17.20 6.90 -19.81
CA ILE A 135 17.54 7.22 -21.20
C ILE A 135 17.36 8.72 -21.46
N GLN A 136 16.29 9.32 -20.93
CA GLN A 136 16.04 10.75 -21.06
C GLN A 136 17.11 11.60 -20.37
N GLU A 137 17.51 11.22 -19.14
CA GLU A 137 18.58 11.90 -18.41
C GLU A 137 19.92 11.82 -19.15
N ALA A 138 20.28 10.64 -19.67
CA ALA A 138 21.51 10.45 -20.44
C ALA A 138 21.52 11.31 -21.72
N GLY A 139 20.38 11.45 -22.40
CA GLY A 139 20.25 12.27 -23.60
C GLY A 139 20.28 13.78 -23.36
N GLN A 140 20.05 14.25 -22.13
CA GLN A 140 20.15 15.66 -21.74
C GLN A 140 21.54 16.04 -21.23
N ALA A 141 22.30 15.06 -20.74
CA ALA A 141 23.65 15.24 -20.22
C ALA A 141 24.76 15.11 -21.29
N GLY A 142 24.41 14.67 -22.50
CA GLY A 142 25.29 14.62 -23.69
C GLY A 142 25.02 15.76 -24.64
#